data_AF-A0AAV2BC26-F1
#
_entry.id   AF-A0AAV2BC26-F1
#
_cell.length_a   1.000
_cell.length_b   1.000
_cell.length_c   1.000
_cell.angle_alpha   90.00
_cell.angle_beta   90.00
_cell.angle_gamma   90.00
#
_symmetry.space_group_name_H-M   'P 1'
#
loop_
_entity.id
_entity.type
_entity.pdbx_description
1 polymer ?
#
loop_
_entity_poly.entity_id
_entity_poly.type
_entity_poly.pdbx_seq_one_letter_code
_entity_poly.pdbx_strand_id
1 'polypeptide(L)'
;MKKQVEGEFDWSPEIQGYILGSSFLGYVVTQMPGGMMAEKISAKITIIMGVFISSLCHLISPFASWSNTYFILAIQFMRGIGQGLIPAASCVLAANWFPIKERGFLNTAMMSGFCAGALLGGVATGALCSSTLFRGWPSVYYIFGSLGIIFSIFLQLFLFDSPKTHPRITQSELKYILLNQEFSFSGKRPPIPWRKLFTSVPFYALTVAMTGQFWASTHFVSVHPTFLGTILHYPIHERKKSNPSSRLHQGLCALPWIQSLRTFSVSMPKT
;
A
#
# COMPACT_ATOMS: atom_id res chain seq x y z
N MET A 1 34.19 13.04 -0.57
CA MET A 1 33.93 11.58 -0.67
C MET A 1 32.74 11.25 0.22
N LYS A 2 31.62 10.79 -0.36
CA LYS A 2 30.47 10.33 0.44
C LYS A 2 30.90 9.05 1.15
N LYS A 3 30.94 9.05 2.49
CA LYS A 3 31.02 7.81 3.28
C LYS A 3 29.76 7.01 2.96
N GLN A 4 29.87 6.02 2.07
CA GLN A 4 28.86 4.97 2.00
C GLN A 4 28.88 4.29 3.36
N VAL A 5 27.72 4.15 3.98
CA VAL A 5 27.58 3.32 5.18
C VAL A 5 27.90 1.90 4.71
N GLU A 6 29.07 1.38 5.09
CA GLU A 6 29.46 0.00 4.78
C GLU A 6 28.41 -0.93 5.39
N GLY A 7 27.56 -1.49 4.52
CA GLY A 7 26.56 -2.48 4.90
C GLY A 7 27.21 -3.87 4.96
N GLU A 8 26.53 -4.81 5.62
CA GLU A 8 26.95 -6.23 5.70
C GLU A 8 27.04 -6.90 4.31
N PHE A 9 26.48 -6.29 3.27
CA PHE A 9 26.44 -6.80 1.90
C PHE A 9 27.09 -5.83 0.91
N ASP A 10 27.97 -6.36 0.05
CA ASP A 10 28.67 -5.61 -0.99
C ASP A 10 27.81 -5.48 -2.27
N TRP A 11 26.59 -4.96 -2.13
CA TRP A 11 25.66 -4.78 -3.25
C TRP A 11 25.89 -3.45 -3.94
N SER A 12 26.15 -3.50 -5.25
CA SER A 12 26.21 -2.32 -6.10
C SER A 12 24.87 -1.57 -6.10
N PRO A 13 24.85 -0.24 -6.32
CA PRO A 13 23.62 0.54 -6.39
C PRO A 13 22.61 -0.01 -7.42
N GLU A 14 23.10 -0.60 -8.51
CA GLU A 14 22.29 -1.24 -9.55
C GLU A 14 21.54 -2.46 -9.00
N ILE A 15 22.23 -3.33 -8.25
CA ILE A 15 21.63 -4.52 -7.62
C ILE A 15 20.57 -4.12 -6.60
N GLN A 16 20.84 -3.10 -5.77
CA GLN A 16 19.85 -2.57 -4.83
C GLN A 16 18.60 -2.05 -5.56
N GLY A 17 18.79 -1.39 -6.70
CA GLY A 17 17.72 -0.97 -7.59
C GLY A 17 16.89 -2.14 -8.12
N TYR A 18 17.54 -3.23 -8.55
CA TYR A 18 16.84 -4.43 -8.99
C TYR A 18 16.05 -5.11 -7.87
N ILE A 19 16.60 -5.18 -6.66
CA ILE A 19 15.93 -5.77 -5.48
C ILE A 19 14.66 -4.99 -5.11
N LEU A 20 14.72 -3.65 -5.17
CA LEU A 20 13.55 -2.81 -4.92
C LEU A 20 12.55 -2.89 -6.09
N GLY A 21 13.06 -2.87 -7.32
CA GLY A 21 12.26 -2.92 -8.55
C GLY A 21 11.51 -4.24 -8.73
N SER A 22 12.09 -5.37 -8.31
CA SER A 22 11.44 -6.69 -8.44
C SER A 22 10.16 -6.78 -7.60
N SER A 23 10.16 -6.23 -6.37
CA SER A 23 8.94 -6.11 -5.57
C SER A 23 7.87 -5.25 -6.25
N PHE A 24 8.27 -4.12 -6.84
CA PHE A 24 7.31 -3.26 -7.54
C PHE A 24 6.74 -3.93 -8.79
N LEU A 25 7.56 -4.68 -9.54
CA LEU A 25 7.11 -5.44 -10.70
C LEU A 25 6.06 -6.49 -10.31
N GLY A 26 6.33 -7.27 -9.26
CA GLY A 26 5.37 -8.26 -8.75
C GLY A 26 4.04 -7.63 -8.32
N TYR A 27 4.10 -6.45 -7.70
CA TYR A 27 2.93 -5.68 -7.28
C TYR A 27 2.08 -5.24 -8.48
N VAL A 28 2.69 -4.64 -9.51
CA VAL A 28 1.99 -4.16 -10.71
C VAL A 28 1.32 -5.31 -11.48
N VAL A 29 2.04 -6.42 -11.68
CA VAL A 29 1.51 -7.60 -12.41
C VAL A 29 0.27 -8.16 -11.71
N THR A 30 0.23 -8.09 -10.38
CA THR A 30 -0.79 -8.77 -9.59
C THR A 30 -2.01 -7.91 -9.30
N GLN A 31 -1.94 -6.59 -9.47
CA GLN A 31 -3.08 -5.71 -9.20
C GLN A 31 -4.33 -6.05 -10.03
N MET A 32 -4.18 -6.25 -11.34
CA MET A 32 -5.30 -6.58 -12.22
C MET A 32 -5.88 -7.99 -11.93
N PRO A 33 -5.07 -9.07 -11.88
CA PRO A 33 -5.54 -10.39 -11.48
C PRO A 33 -6.15 -10.41 -10.07
N GLY A 34 -5.58 -9.66 -9.12
CA GLY A 34 -6.06 -9.57 -7.74
C GLY A 34 -7.47 -8.99 -7.66
N GLY A 35 -7.77 -7.95 -8.44
CA GLY A 35 -9.14 -7.43 -8.57
C GLY A 35 -10.11 -8.48 -9.10
N MET A 36 -9.74 -9.19 -10.18
CA MET A 36 -10.57 -10.26 -10.74
C MET A 36 -10.79 -11.41 -9.77
N MET A 37 -9.77 -11.78 -8.99
CA MET A 37 -9.84 -12.81 -7.98
C MET A 37 -10.76 -12.41 -6.82
N ALA A 38 -10.69 -11.16 -6.38
CA ALA A 38 -11.56 -10.62 -5.35
C ALA A 38 -13.04 -10.61 -5.77
N GLU A 39 -13.31 -10.35 -7.04
CA GLU A 39 -14.67 -10.34 -7.58
C GLU A 39 -15.25 -11.74 -7.83
N LYS A 40 -14.44 -12.68 -8.31
CA LYS A 40 -14.90 -14.02 -8.70
C LYS A 40 -14.87 -15.05 -7.57
N ILE A 41 -13.85 -15.00 -6.72
CA ILE A 41 -13.64 -16.00 -5.67
C ILE A 41 -14.14 -15.44 -4.35
N SER A 42 -13.47 -14.42 -3.83
CA SER A 42 -13.79 -13.78 -2.55
C SER A 42 -12.78 -12.67 -2.29
N ALA A 43 -13.26 -11.51 -1.83
CA ALA A 43 -12.39 -10.40 -1.46
C ALA A 43 -11.60 -10.73 -0.18
N LYS A 44 -12.25 -11.37 0.81
CA LYS A 44 -11.66 -11.86 2.05
C LYS A 44 -10.47 -12.77 1.78
N ILE A 45 -10.68 -13.84 0.99
CA ILE A 45 -9.62 -14.83 0.71
C ILE A 45 -8.45 -14.16 0.01
N THR A 46 -8.72 -13.26 -0.94
CA THR A 46 -7.68 -12.54 -1.69
C THR A 46 -6.83 -11.65 -0.78
N ILE A 47 -7.45 -10.91 0.15
CA ILE A 47 -6.73 -10.10 1.15
C ILE A 47 -5.88 -10.98 2.06
N ILE A 48 -6.45 -12.06 2.59
CA ILE A 48 -5.76 -12.95 3.54
C ILE A 48 -4.56 -13.62 2.87
N MET A 49 -4.74 -14.14 1.66
CA MET A 49 -3.63 -14.71 0.88
C MET A 49 -2.54 -13.67 0.61
N GLY A 50 -2.91 -12.44 0.24
CA GLY A 50 -1.95 -11.38 -0.01
C GLY A 50 -1.12 -11.03 1.24
N VAL A 51 -1.79 -10.87 2.39
CA VAL A 51 -1.13 -10.61 3.69
C VAL A 51 -0.25 -11.79 4.09
N PHE A 52 -0.75 -13.02 3.97
CA PHE A 52 -0.01 -14.22 4.35
C PHE A 52 1.25 -14.42 3.50
N ILE A 53 1.12 -14.39 2.17
CA ILE A 53 2.25 -14.55 1.23
C ILE A 53 3.28 -13.45 1.46
N SER A 54 2.84 -12.19 1.54
CA SER A 54 3.77 -11.07 1.74
C SER A 54 4.50 -11.15 3.09
N SER A 55 3.83 -11.59 4.15
CA SER A 55 4.41 -11.76 5.49
C SER A 55 5.38 -12.93 5.56
N LEU A 56 5.04 -14.06 4.92
CA LEU A 56 5.92 -15.22 4.82
C LEU A 56 7.21 -14.88 4.06
N CYS A 57 7.08 -14.22 2.90
CA CYS A 57 8.24 -13.75 2.15
C CYS A 57 9.08 -12.76 2.98
N HIS A 58 8.43 -11.91 3.79
CA HIS A 58 9.10 -10.99 4.70
C HIS A 58 9.98 -11.73 5.73
N LEU A 59 9.49 -12.83 6.31
CA LEU A 59 10.27 -13.65 7.26
C LEU A 59 11.47 -14.34 6.60
N ILE A 60 11.35 -14.72 5.32
CA ILE A 60 12.39 -15.42 4.57
C ILE A 60 13.47 -14.45 4.07
N SER A 61 13.14 -13.15 3.91
CA SER A 61 14.06 -12.14 3.35
C SER A 61 15.45 -12.11 4.02
N PRO A 62 15.63 -12.14 5.35
CA PRO A 62 16.97 -12.13 5.94
C PRO A 62 17.81 -13.34 5.56
N PHE A 63 17.19 -14.52 5.57
CA PHE A 63 17.84 -15.76 5.15
C PHE A 63 18.21 -15.72 3.66
N ALA A 64 17.33 -15.17 2.83
CA ALA A 64 17.59 -15.02 1.40
C ALA A 64 18.76 -14.07 1.11
N SER A 65 18.89 -12.98 1.87
CA SER A 65 20.00 -12.03 1.75
C SER A 65 21.36 -12.65 2.05
N TRP A 66 21.46 -13.54 3.04
CA TRP A 66 22.72 -14.22 3.37
C TRP A 66 23.11 -15.32 2.37
N SER A 67 22.16 -15.85 1.60
CA SER A 67 22.42 -16.97 0.71
C SER A 67 22.86 -16.51 -0.68
N ASN A 68 22.01 -15.77 -1.40
CA ASN A 68 22.29 -15.38 -2.80
C ASN A 68 21.46 -14.16 -3.21
N THR A 69 22.09 -13.23 -3.92
CA THR A 69 21.45 -12.06 -4.55
C THR A 69 20.25 -12.42 -5.44
N TYR A 70 20.32 -13.51 -6.20
CA TYR A 70 19.20 -13.97 -7.04
C TYR A 70 18.03 -14.50 -6.19
N PHE A 71 18.31 -15.06 -5.02
CA PHE A 71 17.28 -15.60 -4.16
C PHE A 71 16.50 -14.48 -3.47
N ILE A 72 17.17 -13.43 -2.98
CA ILE A 72 16.47 -12.25 -2.44
C ILE A 72 15.64 -11.56 -3.54
N LEU A 73 16.11 -11.48 -4.78
CA LEU A 73 15.33 -10.95 -5.91
C LEU A 73 14.01 -11.71 -6.12
N ALA A 74 14.06 -13.03 -6.08
CA ALA A 74 12.87 -13.89 -6.22
C ALA A 74 11.89 -13.72 -5.04
N ILE A 75 12.40 -13.70 -3.81
CA ILE A 75 11.58 -13.48 -2.61
C ILE A 75 10.92 -12.10 -2.63
N GLN A 76 11.65 -11.07 -3.06
CA GLN A 76 11.13 -9.71 -3.21
C GLN A 76 10.04 -9.62 -4.28
N PHE A 77 10.18 -10.33 -5.39
CA PHE A 77 9.13 -10.43 -6.41
C PHE A 77 7.88 -11.12 -5.87
N MET A 78 8.03 -12.25 -5.18
CA MET A 78 6.91 -12.97 -4.54
C MET A 78 6.22 -12.15 -3.45
N ARG A 79 6.98 -11.39 -2.66
CA ARG A 79 6.44 -10.42 -1.69
C ARG A 79 5.59 -9.36 -2.41
N GLY A 80 6.08 -8.86 -3.54
CA GLY A 80 5.36 -7.92 -4.40
C GLY A 80 4.02 -8.46 -4.88
N ILE A 81 3.99 -9.72 -5.32
CA ILE A 81 2.76 -10.42 -5.72
C ILE A 81 1.74 -10.41 -4.57
N GLY A 82 2.15 -10.83 -3.37
CA GLY A 82 1.26 -10.83 -2.20
C GLY A 82 0.72 -9.43 -1.88
N GLN A 83 1.56 -8.40 -1.94
CA GLN A 83 1.14 -7.01 -1.70
C GLN A 83 0.19 -6.47 -2.78
N GLY A 84 0.36 -6.89 -4.04
CA GLY A 84 -0.47 -6.43 -5.16
C GLY A 84 -1.92 -6.89 -5.09
N LEU A 85 -2.20 -8.00 -4.39
CA LEU A 85 -3.56 -8.54 -4.22
C LEU A 85 -4.44 -7.68 -3.31
N ILE A 86 -3.84 -7.02 -2.32
CA ILE A 86 -4.56 -6.39 -1.20
C ILE A 86 -5.39 -5.16 -1.64
N PRO A 87 -4.84 -4.16 -2.37
CA PRO A 87 -5.55 -2.90 -2.62
C PRO A 87 -6.84 -3.09 -3.43
N ALA A 88 -6.77 -3.87 -4.51
CA ALA A 88 -7.92 -4.14 -5.37
C ALA A 88 -9.02 -4.91 -4.61
N ALA A 89 -8.63 -5.90 -3.80
CA ALA A 89 -9.54 -6.67 -2.98
C ALA A 89 -10.20 -5.83 -1.87
N SER A 90 -9.45 -4.91 -1.25
CA SER A 90 -9.98 -3.97 -0.25
C SER A 90 -11.04 -3.04 -0.85
N CYS A 91 -10.85 -2.56 -2.09
CA CYS A 91 -11.86 -1.76 -2.78
C CYS A 91 -13.15 -2.56 -3.06
N VAL A 92 -13.03 -3.83 -3.47
CA VAL A 92 -14.18 -4.73 -3.69
C VAL A 92 -14.91 -4.99 -2.37
N LEU A 93 -14.17 -5.27 -1.29
CA LEU A 93 -14.75 -5.49 0.03
C LEU A 93 -15.48 -4.24 0.53
N ALA A 94 -14.88 -3.06 0.39
CA ALA A 94 -15.51 -1.80 0.76
C ALA A 94 -16.79 -1.53 -0.05
N ALA A 95 -16.80 -1.89 -1.34
CA ALA A 95 -18.01 -1.78 -2.15
C ALA A 95 -19.15 -2.68 -1.65
N ASN A 96 -18.84 -3.88 -1.15
CA ASN A 96 -19.82 -4.84 -0.63
C ASN A 96 -20.37 -4.47 0.76
N TRP A 97 -19.60 -3.73 1.57
CA TRP A 97 -19.96 -3.39 2.94
C TRP A 97 -20.62 -2.03 3.09
N PHE A 98 -20.34 -1.09 2.18
CA PHE A 98 -20.70 0.31 2.40
C PHE A 98 -21.53 0.93 1.27
N PRO A 99 -22.50 1.80 1.63
CA PRO A 99 -23.33 2.52 0.68
C PRO A 99 -22.53 3.62 -0.03
N ILE A 100 -22.96 3.99 -1.24
CA ILE A 100 -22.20 4.88 -2.13
C ILE A 100 -21.84 6.22 -1.49
N LYS A 101 -22.77 6.80 -0.72
CA LYS A 101 -22.58 8.09 -0.04
C LYS A 101 -21.43 8.07 0.97
N GLU A 102 -21.14 6.92 1.57
CA GLU A 102 -20.12 6.76 2.62
C GLU A 102 -18.80 6.21 2.09
N ARG A 103 -18.78 5.64 0.87
CA ARG A 103 -17.58 5.06 0.24
C ARG A 103 -16.42 6.05 0.12
N GLY A 104 -16.69 7.32 -0.18
CA GLY A 104 -15.66 8.35 -0.31
C GLY A 104 -14.89 8.59 1.01
N PHE A 105 -15.62 8.64 2.12
CA PHE A 105 -15.03 8.79 3.45
C PHE A 105 -14.14 7.58 3.80
N LEU A 106 -14.61 6.37 3.52
CA LEU A 106 -13.87 5.15 3.83
C LEU A 106 -12.63 4.95 2.97
N ASN A 107 -12.71 5.29 1.68
CA ASN A 107 -11.52 5.26 0.83
C ASN A 107 -10.46 6.24 1.34
N THR A 108 -10.89 7.41 1.82
CA THR A 108 -10.00 8.38 2.46
C THR A 108 -9.41 7.84 3.77
N ALA A 109 -10.21 7.19 4.60
CA ALA A 109 -9.77 6.53 5.83
C ALA A 109 -8.76 5.40 5.56
N MET A 110 -8.96 4.63 4.50
CA MET A 110 -8.04 3.59 4.07
C MET A 110 -6.69 4.17 3.63
N MET A 111 -6.71 5.27 2.86
CA MET A 111 -5.49 5.96 2.42
C MET A 111 -4.74 6.62 3.57
N SER A 112 -5.44 7.22 4.53
CA SER A 112 -4.80 7.78 5.74
C SER A 112 -4.21 6.68 6.62
N GLY A 113 -4.89 5.53 6.72
CA GLY A 113 -4.35 4.31 7.34
C GLY A 113 -3.04 3.84 6.71
N PHE A 114 -2.96 3.78 5.37
CA PHE A 114 -1.73 3.45 4.65
C PHE A 114 -0.57 4.38 5.01
N CYS A 115 -0.82 5.69 5.08
CA CYS A 115 0.22 6.67 5.38
C CYS A 115 0.64 6.68 6.85
N ALA A 116 -0.31 6.50 7.76
CA ALA A 116 -0.02 6.30 9.18
C ALA A 116 0.84 5.04 9.39
N GLY A 117 0.50 3.94 8.70
CA GLY A 117 1.29 2.71 8.70
C GLY A 117 2.71 2.92 8.18
N ALA A 118 2.89 3.66 7.09
CA ALA A 118 4.22 4.00 6.56
C ALA A 118 5.06 4.82 7.57
N LEU A 119 4.45 5.80 8.24
CA LEU A 119 5.12 6.62 9.25
C LEU A 119 5.53 5.80 10.48
N LEU A 120 4.56 5.09 11.08
CA LEU A 120 4.79 4.27 12.28
C LEU A 120 5.77 3.13 11.97
N GLY A 121 5.62 2.48 10.80
CA GLY A 121 6.51 1.45 10.33
C GLY A 121 7.95 1.95 10.15
N GLY A 122 8.12 3.15 9.59
CA GLY A 122 9.44 3.78 9.45
C GLY A 122 10.10 4.09 10.79
N VAL A 123 9.35 4.64 11.75
CA VAL A 123 9.86 4.92 13.11
C VAL A 123 10.24 3.63 13.84
N ALA A 124 9.37 2.63 13.80
CA ALA A 124 9.62 1.32 14.41
C ALA A 124 10.82 0.63 13.76
N THR A 125 10.93 0.66 12.43
CA THR A 125 12.09 0.12 11.70
C THR A 125 13.38 0.82 12.12
N GLY A 126 13.37 2.15 12.24
CA GLY A 126 14.55 2.90 12.69
C GLY A 126 14.99 2.53 14.11
N ALA A 127 14.03 2.38 15.03
CA ALA A 127 14.31 1.95 16.41
C ALA A 127 14.85 0.51 16.46
N LEU A 128 14.23 -0.41 15.70
CA LEU A 128 14.64 -1.82 15.64
C LEU A 128 16.03 -1.99 15.02
N CYS A 129 16.33 -1.28 13.92
CA CYS A 129 17.66 -1.29 13.32
C CYS A 129 18.75 -0.74 14.26
N SER A 130 18.40 0.17 15.17
CA SER A 130 19.34 0.70 16.18
C SER A 130 19.52 -0.24 17.40
N SER A 131 18.67 -1.25 17.53
CA SER A 131 18.74 -2.23 18.61
C SER A 131 19.73 -3.35 18.28
N THR A 132 20.29 -4.01 19.30
CA THR A 132 21.18 -5.18 19.13
C THR A 132 20.43 -6.50 18.94
N LEU A 133 19.09 -6.46 18.92
CA LEU A 133 18.25 -7.67 18.77
C LEU A 133 18.45 -8.29 17.38
N PHE A 134 18.65 -9.61 17.33
CA PHE A 134 18.79 -10.41 16.09
C PHE A 134 19.79 -9.86 15.05
N ARG A 135 20.92 -9.27 15.47
CA ARG A 135 21.90 -8.59 14.59
C ARG A 135 21.38 -7.29 13.95
N GLY A 136 20.43 -6.62 14.58
CA GLY A 136 19.96 -5.29 14.19
C GLY A 136 18.90 -5.33 13.09
N TRP A 137 19.31 -5.40 11.82
CA TRP A 137 18.39 -5.30 10.68
C TRP A 137 17.46 -6.51 10.47
N PRO A 138 17.84 -7.79 10.74
CA PRO A 138 16.94 -8.93 10.58
C PRO A 138 15.74 -8.89 11.53
N SER A 139 15.88 -8.21 12.68
CA SER A 139 14.81 -8.08 13.69
C SER A 139 13.54 -7.46 13.11
N VAL A 140 13.69 -6.46 12.23
CA VAL A 140 12.58 -5.79 11.52
C VAL A 140 11.79 -6.82 10.74
N TYR A 141 12.48 -7.66 9.97
CA TYR A 141 11.84 -8.63 9.11
C TYR A 141 11.09 -9.70 9.91
N TYR A 142 11.70 -10.18 10.99
CA TYR A 142 11.08 -11.18 11.86
C TYR A 142 9.86 -10.65 12.61
N ILE A 143 9.93 -9.42 13.15
CA ILE A 143 8.83 -8.83 13.91
C ILE A 143 7.66 -8.49 12.99
N PHE A 144 7.90 -7.76 11.88
CA PHE A 144 6.83 -7.37 10.96
C PHE A 144 6.26 -8.57 10.21
N GLY A 145 7.09 -9.54 9.83
CA GLY A 145 6.61 -10.79 9.21
C GLY A 145 5.75 -11.61 10.17
N SER A 146 6.14 -11.75 11.43
CA SER A 146 5.35 -12.51 12.42
C SER A 146 4.04 -11.81 12.74
N LEU A 147 4.07 -10.48 12.91
CA LEU A 147 2.86 -9.68 13.14
C LEU A 147 1.90 -9.79 11.95
N GLY A 148 2.41 -9.81 10.72
CA GLY A 148 1.62 -9.98 9.52
C GLY A 148 0.95 -11.36 9.43
N ILE A 149 1.64 -12.44 9.84
CA ILE A 149 1.03 -13.78 9.91
C ILE A 149 -0.08 -13.82 10.97
N ILE A 150 0.19 -13.30 12.18
CA ILE A 150 -0.83 -13.23 13.24
C ILE A 150 -2.04 -12.41 12.75
N PHE A 151 -1.79 -11.31 12.05
CA PHE A 151 -2.84 -10.48 11.48
C PHE A 151 -3.63 -11.21 10.39
N SER A 152 -2.98 -12.04 9.56
CA SER A 152 -3.70 -12.85 8.56
C SER A 152 -4.67 -13.86 9.21
N ILE A 153 -4.27 -14.46 10.34
CA ILE A 153 -5.12 -15.35 11.13
C ILE A 153 -6.28 -14.55 11.75
N PHE A 154 -5.98 -13.37 12.29
CA PHE A 154 -7.00 -12.46 12.81
C PHE A 154 -8.02 -12.09 11.73
N LEU A 155 -7.57 -11.73 10.52
CA LEU A 155 -8.45 -11.45 9.39
C LEU A 155 -9.29 -12.67 8.99
N GLN A 156 -8.74 -13.88 9.06
CA GLN A 156 -9.52 -15.09 8.78
C GLN A 156 -10.71 -15.27 9.73
N LEU A 157 -10.55 -14.87 11.00
CA LEU A 157 -11.58 -14.99 12.03
C LEU A 157 -12.60 -13.84 11.99
N PHE A 158 -12.16 -12.61 11.74
CA PHE A 158 -12.99 -11.41 11.88
C PHE A 158 -13.45 -10.77 10.56
N LEU A 159 -12.81 -11.08 9.43
CA LEU A 159 -13.19 -10.54 8.13
C LEU A 159 -14.31 -11.38 7.51
N PHE A 160 -15.33 -10.75 6.97
CA PHE A 160 -16.45 -11.41 6.29
C PHE A 160 -16.69 -10.75 4.93
N ASP A 161 -16.96 -11.55 3.89
CA ASP A 161 -17.08 -11.05 2.52
C ASP A 161 -18.34 -10.21 2.28
N SER A 162 -19.43 -10.57 2.95
CA SER A 162 -20.73 -9.95 2.75
C SER A 162 -21.38 -9.61 4.10
N PRO A 163 -22.09 -8.47 4.19
CA PRO A 163 -22.91 -8.17 5.36
C PRO A 163 -23.95 -9.27 5.64
N LYS A 164 -24.40 -10.01 4.62
CA LYS A 164 -25.35 -11.13 4.77
C LYS A 164 -24.77 -12.32 5.54
N THR A 165 -23.46 -12.51 5.46
CA THR A 165 -22.75 -13.62 6.13
C THR A 165 -22.27 -13.27 7.53
N HIS A 166 -22.44 -12.01 7.94
CA HIS A 166 -21.91 -11.51 9.21
C HIS A 166 -22.83 -11.90 10.39
N PRO A 167 -22.33 -12.59 11.43
CA PRO A 167 -23.18 -13.15 12.49
C PRO A 167 -23.76 -12.11 13.45
N ARG A 168 -23.18 -10.90 13.52
CA ARG A 168 -23.56 -9.84 14.47
C ARG A 168 -24.21 -8.60 13.84
N ILE A 169 -24.60 -8.67 12.57
CA ILE A 169 -25.22 -7.51 11.88
C ILE A 169 -26.67 -7.32 12.33
N THR A 170 -27.09 -6.07 12.53
CA THR A 170 -28.49 -5.76 12.85
C THR A 170 -29.34 -5.77 11.58
N GLN A 171 -30.59 -6.23 11.65
CA GLN A 171 -31.49 -6.28 10.49
C GLN A 171 -31.76 -4.88 9.88
N SER A 172 -31.81 -3.83 10.70
CA SER A 172 -31.94 -2.44 10.25
C SER A 172 -30.74 -1.99 9.42
N GLU A 173 -29.52 -2.31 9.87
CA GLU A 173 -28.27 -2.01 9.18
C GLU A 173 -28.16 -2.79 7.86
N LEU A 174 -28.44 -4.10 7.89
CA LEU A 174 -28.45 -4.92 6.68
C LEU A 174 -29.40 -4.36 5.62
N LYS A 175 -30.61 -3.95 6.03
CA LYS A 175 -31.59 -3.35 5.12
C LYS A 175 -31.10 -2.00 4.58
N TYR A 176 -30.50 -1.15 5.42
CA TYR A 176 -29.92 0.13 5.00
C TYR A 176 -28.82 -0.05 3.94
N ILE A 177 -27.89 -0.99 4.16
CA ILE A 177 -26.80 -1.27 3.22
C ILE A 177 -27.36 -1.78 1.89
N LEU A 178 -28.27 -2.75 1.91
CA LEU A 178 -28.83 -3.34 0.70
C LEU A 178 -29.68 -2.35 -0.13
N LEU A 179 -30.40 -1.44 0.53
CA LEU A 179 -31.21 -0.42 -0.16
C LEU A 179 -30.36 0.68 -0.81
N ASN A 180 -29.18 0.97 -0.25
CA ASN A 180 -28.28 2.04 -0.70
C ASN A 180 -27.07 1.52 -1.48
N GLN A 181 -27.11 0.26 -1.92
CA GLN A 181 -26.18 -0.31 -2.89
C GLN A 181 -26.69 -0.10 -4.31
N GLU A 182 -25.82 0.34 -5.21
CA GLU A 182 -26.06 0.46 -6.66
C GLU A 182 -26.29 -0.94 -7.24
N PHE A 183 -27.53 -1.43 -7.16
CA PHE A 183 -27.96 -2.77 -7.56
C PHE A 183 -27.19 -3.93 -6.89
N SER A 184 -27.95 -4.81 -6.26
CA SER A 184 -27.46 -6.12 -5.82
C SER A 184 -26.71 -6.79 -6.98
N PHE A 185 -25.41 -7.08 -6.80
CA PHE A 185 -24.58 -7.89 -7.71
C PHE A 185 -25.05 -9.37 -7.76
N SER A 186 -26.36 -9.58 -7.78
CA SER A 186 -27.04 -10.87 -7.74
C SER A 186 -27.11 -11.54 -9.12
N GLY A 187 -26.65 -10.87 -10.18
CA GLY A 187 -26.49 -11.45 -11.51
C GLY A 187 -25.03 -11.79 -11.81
N LYS A 188 -24.80 -12.88 -12.55
CA LYS A 188 -23.47 -13.19 -13.11
C LYS A 188 -23.00 -11.97 -13.91
N ARG A 189 -21.91 -11.32 -13.46
CA ARG A 189 -21.35 -10.16 -14.17
C ARG A 189 -21.04 -10.54 -15.62
N PRO A 190 -21.39 -9.71 -16.60
CA PRO A 190 -20.98 -9.97 -17.97
C PRO A 190 -19.45 -10.05 -18.06
N PRO A 191 -18.91 -10.88 -18.96
CA PRO A 191 -17.47 -11.00 -19.13
C PRO A 191 -16.86 -9.63 -19.46
N ILE A 192 -15.72 -9.32 -18.84
CA ILE A 192 -15.03 -8.04 -19.01
C ILE A 192 -14.64 -7.89 -20.49
N PRO A 193 -15.09 -6.84 -21.19
CA PRO A 193 -14.81 -6.66 -22.62
C PRO A 193 -13.39 -6.08 -22.82
N TRP A 194 -12.36 -6.89 -22.58
CA TRP A 194 -10.93 -6.50 -22.59
C TRP A 194 -10.53 -5.71 -23.82
N ARG A 195 -10.92 -6.18 -25.00
CA ARG A 195 -10.58 -5.50 -26.26
C ARG A 195 -11.12 -4.07 -26.29
N LYS A 196 -12.39 -3.89 -25.90
CA LYS A 196 -13.04 -2.56 -25.89
C LYS A 196 -12.44 -1.65 -24.83
N LEU A 197 -12.04 -2.20 -23.68
CA LEU A 197 -11.38 -1.45 -22.61
C LEU A 197 -10.05 -0.87 -23.10
N PHE A 198 -9.17 -1.72 -23.66
CA PHE A 198 -7.86 -1.30 -24.15
C PHE A 198 -7.93 -0.40 -25.38
N THR A 199 -9.01 -0.45 -26.18
CA THR A 199 -9.18 0.47 -27.31
C THR A 199 -9.88 1.79 -26.94
N SER A 200 -10.27 1.98 -25.67
CA SER A 200 -11.05 3.15 -25.26
C SER A 200 -10.15 4.35 -24.93
N VAL A 201 -10.55 5.55 -25.37
CA VAL A 201 -9.86 6.81 -25.04
C VAL A 201 -9.81 7.08 -23.53
N PRO A 202 -10.90 6.87 -22.75
CA PRO A 202 -10.87 7.09 -21.31
C PRO A 202 -9.84 6.23 -20.57
N PHE A 203 -9.60 5.00 -21.04
CA PHE A 203 -8.59 4.13 -20.45
C PHE A 203 -7.18 4.70 -20.59
N TYR A 204 -6.82 5.19 -21.78
CA TYR A 204 -5.51 5.82 -22.00
C TYR A 204 -5.39 7.16 -21.26
N ALA A 205 -6.44 7.98 -21.27
CA ALA A 205 -6.46 9.24 -20.54
C ALA A 205 -6.25 9.02 -19.03
N LEU A 206 -6.94 8.03 -18.44
CA LEU A 206 -6.78 7.68 -17.03
C LEU A 206 -5.39 7.12 -16.74
N THR A 207 -4.86 6.28 -17.62
CA THR A 207 -3.51 5.71 -17.46
C THR A 207 -2.46 6.83 -17.44
N VAL A 208 -2.48 7.75 -18.41
CA VAL A 208 -1.56 8.89 -18.47
C VAL A 208 -1.71 9.78 -17.24
N ALA A 209 -2.94 10.06 -16.81
CA ALA A 209 -3.19 10.88 -15.63
C ALA A 209 -2.65 10.23 -14.35
N MET A 210 -2.90 8.94 -14.13
CA MET A 210 -2.42 8.19 -12.96
C MET A 210 -0.91 8.05 -12.96
N THR A 211 -0.29 7.74 -14.11
CA THR A 211 1.17 7.69 -14.25
C THR A 211 1.79 9.06 -13.97
N GLY A 212 1.22 10.14 -14.53
CA GLY A 212 1.68 11.51 -14.27
C GLY A 212 1.58 11.89 -12.79
N GLN A 213 0.47 11.53 -12.13
CA GLN A 213 0.30 11.74 -10.69
C GLN A 213 1.36 10.99 -9.87
N PHE A 214 1.59 9.71 -10.17
CA PHE A 214 2.54 8.88 -9.44
C PHE A 214 4.00 9.35 -9.65
N TRP A 215 4.33 9.76 -10.88
CA TRP A 215 5.63 10.31 -11.22
C TRP A 215 5.89 11.66 -10.52
N ALA A 216 4.93 12.59 -10.57
CA ALA A 216 5.06 13.88 -9.88
C ALA A 216 5.22 13.70 -8.36
N SER A 217 4.46 12.77 -7.77
CA SER A 217 4.52 12.47 -6.34
C SER A 217 5.87 11.90 -5.92
N THR A 218 6.39 10.91 -6.66
CA THR A 218 7.69 10.30 -6.36
C THR A 218 8.84 11.28 -6.60
N HIS A 219 8.79 12.05 -7.69
CA HIS A 219 9.79 13.08 -7.98
C HIS A 219 9.84 14.15 -6.90
N PHE A 220 8.69 14.60 -6.39
CA PHE A 220 8.64 15.57 -5.29
C PHE A 220 9.33 15.01 -4.04
N VAL A 221 9.03 13.77 -3.64
CA VAL A 221 9.64 13.14 -2.46
C VAL A 221 11.15 12.90 -2.62
N SER A 222 11.63 12.58 -3.82
CA SER A 222 13.06 12.28 -4.06
C SER A 222 13.92 13.53 -4.32
N VAL A 223 13.41 14.49 -5.09
CA VAL A 223 14.20 15.67 -5.49
C VAL A 223 14.16 16.76 -4.44
N HIS A 224 13.07 16.90 -3.69
CA HIS A 224 12.96 17.93 -2.66
C HIS A 224 14.05 17.84 -1.56
N PRO A 225 14.36 16.66 -0.97
CA PRO A 225 15.42 16.54 0.03
C PRO A 225 16.82 16.80 -0.54
N THR A 226 17.02 16.44 -1.82
CA THR A 226 18.28 16.60 -2.55
C THR A 226 18.51 18.06 -2.91
N PHE A 227 17.48 18.77 -3.38
CA PHE A 227 17.51 20.20 -3.67
C PHE A 227 17.85 21.03 -2.42
N LEU A 228 17.14 20.79 -1.30
CA LEU A 228 17.39 21.47 -0.03
C LEU A 228 18.80 21.22 0.52
N GLY A 229 19.33 20.01 0.34
CA GLY A 229 20.66 19.65 0.83
C GLY A 229 21.82 20.12 -0.06
N THR A 230 21.64 20.08 -1.38
CA THR A 230 22.73 20.25 -2.35
C THR A 230 22.83 21.70 -2.86
N ILE A 231 21.70 22.37 -3.08
CA ILE A 231 21.66 23.73 -3.65
C ILE A 231 21.48 24.77 -2.55
N LEU A 232 20.60 24.52 -1.57
CA LEU A 232 20.38 25.44 -0.44
C LEU A 232 21.33 25.23 0.76
N HIS A 233 22.22 24.23 0.69
CA HIS A 233 23.17 23.90 1.75
C HIS A 233 22.57 23.77 3.16
N TYR A 234 21.29 23.42 3.28
CA TYR A 234 20.62 23.33 4.58
C TYR A 234 21.15 22.10 5.35
N PRO A 235 21.89 22.27 6.47
CA PRO A 235 22.58 21.17 7.12
C PRO A 235 21.58 20.17 7.72
N ILE A 236 21.90 18.87 7.60
CA ILE A 236 21.06 17.76 8.07
C ILE A 236 20.77 17.86 9.59
N HIS A 237 21.68 18.46 10.36
CA HIS A 237 21.52 18.69 11.79
C HIS A 237 20.45 19.73 12.13
N GLU A 238 20.22 20.74 11.30
CA GLU A 238 19.12 21.69 11.49
C GLU A 238 17.76 21.10 11.09
N ARG A 239 17.75 20.15 10.15
CA ARG A 239 16.55 19.35 9.83
C ARG A 239 16.06 18.53 11.03
N LYS A 240 16.97 18.06 11.91
CA LYS A 240 16.61 17.43 13.20
C LYS A 240 16.09 18.44 14.23
N LYS A 241 16.55 19.71 14.19
CA LYS A 241 16.07 20.80 15.06
C LYS A 241 14.75 21.43 14.60
N SER A 242 14.35 21.23 13.34
CA SER A 242 13.05 21.69 12.85
C SER A 242 11.91 21.08 13.67
N ASN A 243 10.98 21.94 14.10
CA ASN A 243 9.89 21.58 15.00
C ASN A 243 9.15 20.34 14.46
N PRO A 244 8.78 19.34 15.29
CA PRO A 244 8.14 18.10 14.81
C PRO A 244 6.90 18.36 13.94
N SER A 245 6.18 19.45 14.23
CA SER A 245 5.04 19.95 13.46
C SER A 245 5.41 20.32 12.01
N SER A 246 6.57 20.92 11.78
CA SER A 246 7.03 21.29 10.43
C SER A 246 7.43 20.08 9.59
N ARG A 247 8.00 19.04 10.23
CA ARG A 247 8.35 17.77 9.58
C ARG A 247 7.11 16.95 9.23
N LEU A 248 6.14 16.93 10.15
CA LEU A 248 4.82 16.38 9.89
C LEU A 248 4.16 17.16 8.75
N HIS A 249 4.19 18.49 8.75
CA HIS A 249 3.58 19.30 7.70
C HIS A 249 4.22 19.08 6.32
N GLN A 250 5.54 19.01 6.22
CA GLN A 250 6.23 18.71 4.96
C GLN A 250 5.96 17.28 4.48
N GLY A 251 5.96 16.30 5.39
CA GLY A 251 5.58 14.93 5.08
C GLY A 251 4.12 14.80 4.66
N LEU A 252 3.22 15.56 5.30
CA LEU A 252 1.78 15.62 5.02
C LEU A 252 1.50 16.33 3.68
N CYS A 253 2.18 17.42 3.37
CA CYS A 253 2.02 18.14 2.09
C CYS A 253 2.59 17.37 0.89
N ALA A 254 3.55 16.47 1.10
CA ALA A 254 4.04 15.55 0.07
C ALA A 254 3.06 14.41 -0.22
N LEU A 255 2.01 14.24 0.59
CA LEU A 255 0.99 13.23 0.38
C LEU A 255 -0.08 13.75 -0.59
N PRO A 256 -0.27 13.11 -1.75
CA PRO A 256 -1.11 13.62 -2.85
C PRO A 256 -2.57 13.94 -2.47
N TRP A 257 -3.05 13.44 -1.34
CA TRP A 257 -4.45 13.52 -0.93
C TRP A 257 -4.77 14.72 -0.02
N ILE A 258 -3.79 15.42 0.56
CA ILE A 258 -4.07 16.73 1.21
C ILE A 258 -4.46 17.78 0.16
N GLN A 259 -3.95 17.65 -1.07
CA GLN A 259 -4.39 18.46 -2.20
C GLN A 259 -5.81 18.05 -2.66
N SER A 260 -6.15 16.75 -2.66
CA SER A 260 -7.53 16.30 -2.95
C SER A 260 -8.56 16.68 -1.88
N LEU A 261 -8.18 16.79 -0.60
CA LEU A 261 -9.08 17.28 0.45
C LEU A 261 -9.35 18.79 0.29
N ARG A 262 -8.39 19.57 -0.21
CA ARG A 262 -8.62 20.98 -0.56
C ARG A 262 -9.56 21.14 -1.75
N THR A 263 -9.48 20.29 -2.77
CA THR A 263 -10.44 20.34 -3.90
C THR A 263 -11.84 19.89 -3.48
N PHE A 264 -11.96 18.94 -2.55
CA PHE A 264 -13.25 18.54 -1.96
C PHE A 264 -13.90 19.67 -1.14
N SER A 265 -13.11 20.45 -0.40
CA SER A 265 -13.59 21.62 0.35
C SER A 265 -14.10 22.76 -0.54
N VAL A 266 -13.65 22.84 -1.80
CA VAL A 266 -14.04 23.91 -2.74
C VAL A 266 -15.30 23.54 -3.54
N SER A 267 -15.66 22.25 -3.62
CA SER A 267 -16.85 21.78 -4.37
C SER A 267 -18.12 21.60 -3.54
N MET A 268 -18.11 21.92 -2.23
CA MET A 268 -19.34 21.96 -1.45
C MET A 268 -20.12 23.25 -1.78
N PRO A 269 -21.34 23.18 -2.35
CA PRO A 269 -22.19 24.35 -2.44
C PRO A 269 -22.46 24.85 -1.01
N LYS A 270 -22.13 26.12 -0.77
CA LYS A 270 -22.51 26.81 0.46
C LYS A 270 -24.04 26.90 0.48
N THR A 271 -24.68 26.04 1.26
CA THR A 271 -26.03 26.29 1.79
C THR A 271 -25.93 27.14 3.04
#